data_AF-A0A348ZU58-F1
#
_entry.id   AF-A0A348ZU58-F1
#
_cell.length_a   1.000
_cell.length_b   1.000
_cell.length_c   1.000
_cell.angle_alpha   90.00
_cell.angle_beta   90.00
_cell.angle_gamma   90.00
#
_symmetry.space_group_name_H-M   'P 1'
#
loop_
_entity.id
_entity.type
_entity.pdbx_description
1 polymer ?
#
loop_
_entity_poly.entity_id
_entity_poly.type
_entity_poly.pdbx_seq_one_letter_code
_entity_poly.pdbx_strand_id
1 'polypeptide(L)'
;MVQDNTSPYNTAFTVSIEARTGVTTGISAHDRARTILTAIDDNAGPDDLSRPGHIFPLIARDGGVLVRVGHTEASSDIARLAGLKPSGVICEVMKEDGTMA
;
A
#
# COMPACT_ATOMS: atom_id res chain seq x y z
N MET A 1 6.46 4.33 -8.82
CA MET A 1 5.97 4.20 -10.21
C MET A 1 7.06 4.51 -11.20
N VAL A 2 7.68 3.51 -11.79
CA VAL A 2 8.55 3.68 -12.97
C VAL A 2 8.18 2.59 -13.96
N GLN A 3 8.43 2.79 -15.25
CA GLN A 3 8.15 1.75 -16.24
C GLN A 3 9.13 0.58 -16.15
N ASP A 4 10.40 0.86 -15.83
CA ASP A 4 11.44 -0.14 -15.63
C ASP A 4 11.92 -0.13 -14.17
N ASN A 5 11.71 -1.24 -13.46
CA ASN A 5 12.03 -1.36 -12.05
C ASN A 5 13.40 -2.00 -11.85
N THR A 6 14.39 -1.19 -11.48
CA THR A 6 15.77 -1.62 -11.21
C THR A 6 16.06 -1.82 -9.72
N SER A 7 15.03 -1.83 -8.86
CA SER A 7 15.18 -2.09 -7.43
C SER A 7 15.69 -3.51 -7.17
N PRO A 8 16.63 -3.72 -6.24
CA PRO A 8 17.16 -5.06 -5.92
C PRO A 8 16.09 -6.10 -5.59
N TYR A 9 15.00 -5.66 -4.93
CA TYR A 9 13.90 -6.54 -4.52
C TYR A 9 12.67 -6.47 -5.44
N ASN A 10 12.76 -5.71 -6.53
CA ASN A 10 11.70 -5.50 -7.50
C ASN A 10 10.35 -5.12 -6.83
N THR A 11 10.40 -4.29 -5.79
CA THR A 11 9.22 -3.89 -5.03
C THR A 11 8.28 -3.08 -5.92
N ALA A 12 7.03 -3.52 -6.03
CA ALA A 12 6.06 -3.02 -7.00
C ALA A 12 5.33 -1.75 -6.53
N PHE A 13 6.07 -0.66 -6.31
CA PHE A 13 5.49 0.65 -5.98
C PHE A 13 4.73 1.26 -7.15
N THR A 14 3.46 1.58 -6.91
CA THR A 14 2.64 2.37 -7.85
C THR A 14 2.91 3.87 -7.69
N VAL A 15 2.04 4.74 -8.23
CA VAL A 15 2.08 6.18 -7.90
C VAL A 15 1.46 6.33 -6.53
N SER A 16 2.06 7.18 -5.71
CA SER A 16 1.49 7.50 -4.42
C SER A 16 0.13 8.19 -4.57
N ILE A 17 -0.77 7.92 -3.64
CA ILE A 17 -2.16 8.35 -3.68
C ILE A 17 -2.55 9.11 -2.43
N GLU A 18 -3.57 9.95 -2.57
CA GLU A 18 -4.29 10.61 -1.48
C GLU A 18 -5.79 10.52 -1.78
N ALA A 19 -6.66 10.41 -0.78
CA ALA A 19 -8.09 10.58 -1.00
C ALA A 19 -8.36 11.99 -1.55
N ARG A 20 -9.24 12.10 -2.54
CA ARG A 20 -9.60 13.41 -3.11
C ARG A 20 -10.38 14.28 -2.13
N THR A 21 -11.12 13.66 -1.20
CA THR A 21 -11.99 14.34 -0.23
C THR A 21 -11.84 13.75 1.17
N GLY A 22 -12.18 14.56 2.19
CA GLY A 22 -12.13 14.13 3.59
C GLY A 22 -10.73 14.08 4.20
N VAL A 23 -9.76 14.73 3.56
CA VAL A 23 -8.38 14.89 4.02
C VAL A 23 -7.99 16.37 4.00
N THR A 24 -6.90 16.70 4.68
CA THR A 24 -6.31 18.04 4.71
C THR A 24 -5.00 18.07 3.96
N THR A 25 -3.89 17.76 4.63
CA THR A 25 -2.55 17.67 4.05
C THR A 25 -2.22 16.28 3.55
N GLY A 26 -2.96 15.26 3.99
CA GLY A 26 -2.74 13.86 3.60
C GLY A 26 -1.82 13.06 4.54
N ILE A 27 -0.91 13.73 5.26
CA ILE A 27 0.12 13.03 6.03
C ILE A 27 -0.33 12.57 7.43
N SER A 28 -1.38 13.19 7.97
CA SER A 28 -1.88 12.84 9.31
C SER A 28 -2.29 11.37 9.38
N ALA A 29 -2.28 10.77 10.58
CA ALA A 29 -2.74 9.39 10.74
C ALA A 29 -4.20 9.21 10.26
N HIS A 30 -5.04 10.20 10.55
CA HIS A 30 -6.42 10.26 10.07
C HIS A 30 -6.49 10.31 8.54
N ASP A 31 -5.73 11.21 7.91
CA ASP A 31 -5.80 11.41 6.47
C ASP A 31 -5.28 10.17 5.72
N ARG A 32 -4.18 9.59 6.18
CA ARG A 32 -3.65 8.33 5.66
C ARG A 32 -4.66 7.20 5.77
N ALA A 33 -5.33 7.06 6.93
CA ALA A 33 -6.37 6.06 7.12
C ALA A 33 -7.57 6.29 6.18
N ARG A 34 -7.99 7.55 6.01
CA ARG A 34 -9.05 7.92 5.06
C ARG A 34 -8.68 7.54 3.64
N THR A 35 -7.45 7.83 3.20
CA THR A 35 -6.91 7.45 1.89
C THR A 35 -6.91 5.94 1.69
N ILE A 36 -6.46 5.16 2.69
CA ILE A 36 -6.47 3.70 2.63
C ILE A 36 -7.90 3.17 2.48
N LEU A 37 -8.85 3.65 3.30
CA LEU A 37 -10.24 3.22 3.25
C LEU A 37 -10.89 3.55 1.89
N THR A 38 -10.62 4.75 1.34
CA THR A 38 -11.08 5.12 -0.01
C THR A 38 -10.52 4.18 -1.07
N ALA A 39 -9.24 3.81 -0.99
CA ALA A 39 -8.58 2.99 -2.00
C ALA A 39 -9.06 1.53 -2.04
N ILE A 40 -9.62 1.01 -0.94
CA ILE A 40 -10.10 -0.38 -0.84
C ILE A 40 -11.63 -0.51 -0.88
N ASP A 41 -12.35 0.60 -1.09
CA ASP A 41 -13.80 0.59 -1.28
C ASP A 41 -14.15 -0.12 -2.60
N ASP A 42 -15.19 -0.97 -2.60
CA ASP A 42 -15.57 -1.74 -3.80
C ASP A 42 -16.12 -0.85 -4.92
N ASN A 43 -16.55 0.37 -4.58
CA ASN A 43 -17.04 1.37 -5.52
C ASN A 43 -15.99 2.43 -5.85
N ALA A 44 -14.77 2.30 -5.36
CA ALA A 44 -13.72 3.27 -5.60
C ALA A 44 -13.37 3.36 -7.09
N GLY A 45 -13.39 4.58 -7.63
CA GLY A 45 -12.95 4.92 -8.97
C GLY A 45 -11.63 5.69 -8.97
N PRO A 46 -11.03 5.89 -10.16
CA PRO A 46 -9.82 6.70 -10.32
C PRO A 46 -9.96 8.12 -9.78
N ASP A 47 -11.17 8.69 -9.87
CA ASP A 47 -11.50 10.04 -9.44
C ASP A 47 -11.65 10.19 -7.92
N ASP A 48 -11.73 9.11 -7.16
CA ASP A 48 -11.75 9.19 -5.69
C ASP A 48 -10.36 9.46 -5.10
N LEU A 49 -9.31 9.36 -5.92
CA LEU A 49 -7.91 9.47 -5.52
C LEU A 49 -7.18 10.58 -6.29
N SER A 50 -6.44 11.40 -5.56
CA SER A 50 -5.45 12.35 -6.08
C SER A 50 -4.08 11.68 -6.17
N ARG A 51 -3.24 12.21 -7.06
CA ARG A 51 -1.90 11.68 -7.40
C ARG A 51 -0.97 12.86 -7.70
N PRO A 52 0.21 12.98 -7.06
CA PRO A 52 0.76 12.13 -5.99
C PRO A 52 0.05 12.33 -4.63
N GLY A 53 0.44 11.52 -3.63
CA GLY A 53 0.00 11.63 -2.22
C GLY A 53 0.95 10.96 -1.23
N HIS A 54 0.49 10.68 -0.01
CA HIS A 54 1.31 10.14 1.09
C HIS A 54 1.09 8.64 1.39
N ILE A 55 0.15 7.99 0.72
CA ILE A 55 0.02 6.53 0.73
C ILE A 55 0.76 5.96 -0.48
N PHE A 56 1.51 4.88 -0.28
CA PHE A 56 2.34 4.25 -1.31
C PHE A 56 1.81 2.84 -1.60
N PRO A 57 0.90 2.65 -2.58
CA PRO A 57 0.36 1.33 -2.86
C PRO A 57 1.42 0.41 -3.45
N LEU A 58 1.32 -0.87 -3.07
CA LEU A 58 2.12 -1.98 -3.56
C LEU A 58 1.21 -3.01 -4.21
N ILE A 59 1.57 -3.50 -5.39
CA ILE A 59 0.82 -4.56 -6.07
C ILE A 59 1.45 -5.91 -5.74
N ALA A 60 0.69 -6.80 -5.09
CA ALA A 60 1.09 -8.18 -4.89
C ALA A 60 1.07 -8.93 -6.23
N ARG A 61 2.01 -9.86 -6.41
CA ARG A 61 1.97 -10.77 -7.57
C ARG A 61 0.83 -11.77 -7.46
N ASP A 62 0.25 -12.10 -8.61
CA ASP A 62 -0.67 -13.23 -8.72
C ASP A 62 0.02 -14.51 -8.23
N GLY A 63 -0.65 -15.25 -7.35
CA GLY A 63 -0.09 -16.43 -6.67
C GLY A 63 0.54 -16.15 -5.30
N GLY A 64 0.62 -14.88 -4.86
CA GLY A 64 1.01 -14.52 -3.51
C GLY A 64 2.41 -15.00 -3.12
N VAL A 65 2.58 -15.41 -1.85
CA VAL A 65 3.90 -15.79 -1.32
C VAL A 65 4.51 -17.02 -2.00
N LEU A 66 3.70 -17.82 -2.69
CA LEU A 66 4.18 -18.96 -3.48
C LEU A 66 4.94 -18.52 -4.74
N VAL A 67 4.70 -17.31 -5.23
CA VAL A 67 5.35 -16.73 -6.42
C VAL A 67 6.45 -15.74 -6.03
N ARG A 68 6.23 -14.96 -4.98
CA ARG A 68 7.24 -14.03 -4.43
C ARG A 68 7.14 -13.98 -2.92
N VAL A 69 8.22 -14.37 -2.25
CA VAL A 69 8.34 -14.31 -0.79
C VAL A 69 8.62 -12.87 -0.33
N GLY A 70 7.65 -11.99 -0.50
CA GLY A 70 7.72 -10.57 -0.14
C GLY A 70 6.66 -10.16 0.88
N HIS A 71 6.93 -9.09 1.63
CA HIS A 71 5.95 -8.52 2.58
C HIS A 71 4.64 -8.11 1.90
N THR A 72 4.71 -7.64 0.66
CA THR A 72 3.53 -7.29 -0.15
C THR A 72 2.58 -8.48 -0.31
N GLU A 73 3.11 -9.60 -0.78
CA GLU A 73 2.35 -10.83 -0.98
C GLU A 73 1.85 -11.41 0.34
N ALA A 74 2.71 -11.46 1.37
CA ALA A 74 2.34 -11.97 2.68
C ALA A 74 1.17 -11.18 3.29
N SER A 75 1.15 -9.86 3.13
CA SER A 75 0.08 -9.00 3.66
C SER A 75 -1.27 -9.29 3.00
N SER A 76 -1.28 -9.45 1.67
CA SER A 76 -2.49 -9.80 0.93
C SER A 76 -2.97 -11.22 1.24
N ASP A 77 -2.04 -12.17 1.36
CA ASP A 77 -2.32 -13.57 1.68
C ASP A 77 -2.91 -13.73 3.08
N ILE A 78 -2.34 -13.08 4.10
CA ILE A 78 -2.85 -13.13 5.47
C ILE A 78 -4.27 -12.58 5.53
N ALA A 79 -4.54 -11.45 4.88
CA ALA A 79 -5.88 -10.85 4.84
C ALA A 79 -6.89 -11.81 4.16
N ARG A 80 -6.49 -12.45 3.07
CA ARG A 80 -7.31 -13.47 2.39
C ARG A 80 -7.58 -14.69 3.27
N LEU A 81 -6.56 -15.21 3.95
CA LEU A 81 -6.71 -16.35 4.87
C LEU A 81 -7.64 -16.03 6.05
N ALA A 82 -7.71 -14.77 6.46
CA ALA A 82 -8.65 -14.27 7.46
C ALA A 82 -10.08 -14.06 6.93
N GLY A 83 -10.36 -14.34 5.65
CA GLY A 83 -11.67 -14.11 5.03
C GLY A 83 -11.98 -12.63 4.77
N LEU A 84 -10.97 -11.77 4.76
CA LEU A 84 -11.10 -10.33 4.49
C LEU A 84 -10.74 -10.01 3.03
N LYS A 85 -10.94 -8.75 2.64
CA LYS A 85 -10.41 -8.23 1.37
C LYS A 85 -8.90 -8.46 1.33
N PRO A 86 -8.32 -8.90 0.19
CA PRO A 86 -6.90 -9.24 0.07
C PRO A 86 -6.01 -7.98 0.00
N SER A 87 -6.15 -7.09 0.98
CA SER A 87 -5.47 -5.81 1.10
C SER A 87 -4.93 -5.66 2.52
N GLY A 88 -3.73 -5.10 2.65
CA GLY A 88 -3.08 -4.90 3.94
C GLY A 88 -2.28 -3.60 3.97
N VAL A 89 -2.06 -3.08 5.16
CA VAL A 89 -1.19 -1.93 5.42
C VAL A 89 0.02 -2.45 6.19
N ILE A 90 1.21 -2.14 5.70
CA ILE A 90 2.47 -2.55 6.31
C ILE A 90 3.41 -1.35 6.44
N CYS A 91 4.26 -1.42 7.45
CA CYS A 91 5.32 -0.47 7.73
C CYS A 91 6.46 -1.26 8.38
N GLU A 92 7.68 -1.04 7.94
CA GLU A 92 8.85 -1.65 8.55
C GLU A 92 9.07 -1.12 9.96
N VAL A 93 9.59 -1.98 10.83
CA VAL A 93 9.95 -1.61 12.20
C VAL A 93 11.39 -1.12 12.20
N MET A 94 11.58 0.11 12.68
CA MET A 94 12.89 0.73 12.83
C MET A 94 13.22 0.92 14.31
N LYS A 95 14.50 0.85 14.65
CA LYS A 95 15.00 1.24 15.98
C LYS A 95 15.09 2.77 16.07
N GLU A 96 15.16 3.29 17.29
CA GLU A 96 15.30 4.73 17.54
C GLU A 96 16.59 5.33 16.95
N ASP A 97 17.64 4.51 16.77
CA ASP A 97 18.90 4.91 16.15
C ASP A 97 18.86 4.95 14.61
N GLY A 98 17.71 4.65 14.01
CA GLY A 98 17.50 4.67 12.56
C GLY A 98 17.92 3.38 11.84
N THR A 99 18.43 2.37 12.55
CA THR A 99 18.69 1.05 11.97
C THR A 99 17.42 0.20 11.92
N MET A 100 17.43 -0.85 11.09
CA MET A 100 16.33 -1.83 11.05
C MET A 100 16.28 -2.62 12.36
N ALA A 101 15.05 -2.91 12.84
CA ALA A 101 14.79 -3.71 14.03
C ALA A 101 15.46 -5.10 13.96
#